data_AF-A0A6G2U352-F1
#
_entry.id   AF-A0A6G2U352-F1
#
_cell.length_a   1.000
_cell.length_b   1.000
_cell.length_c   1.000
_cell.angle_alpha   90.00
_cell.angle_beta   90.00
_cell.angle_gamma   90.00
#
_symmetry.space_group_name_H-M   'P 1'
#
loop_
_entity.id
_entity.type
_entity.pdbx_description
1 polymer ?
#
loop_
_entity_poly.entity_id
_entity_poly.type
_entity_poly.pdbx_seq_one_letter_code
_entity_poly.pdbx_strand_id
1 'polypeptide(L)'
;MQYMSAGIGPLVSLTHTVAVYDPASDGRVVHLHHVVVLEGGKTVGREEAEQEALGKAREKGHDVGRLRLQYLDVPLPEGRGVLCVDAATGSAVVRTRGTAP
;
A
#
# COMPACT_ATOMS: atom_id res chain seq x y z
N MET A 1 5.23 0.53 -10.20
CA MET A 1 6.39 1.24 -9.64
C MET A 1 7.60 0.34 -9.82
N GLN A 2 8.66 0.81 -10.46
CA GLN A 2 9.86 0.00 -10.72
C GLN A 2 10.92 0.38 -9.67
N TYR A 3 11.34 -0.58 -8.84
CA TYR A 3 12.44 -0.35 -7.91
C TYR A 3 13.74 -0.31 -8.70
N MET A 4 14.50 0.77 -8.56
CA MET A 4 15.84 0.87 -9.11
C MET A 4 16.86 0.46 -8.04
N SER A 5 17.71 -0.50 -8.34
CA SER A 5 18.95 -0.72 -7.58
C SER A 5 20.05 0.16 -8.16
N ALA A 6 20.90 0.71 -7.29
CA ALA A 6 22.14 1.35 -7.70
C ALA A 6 23.29 0.36 -7.47
N GLY A 7 24.01 -0.01 -8.52
CA GLY A 7 25.10 -1.00 -8.48
C GLY A 7 24.66 -2.42 -8.85
N ILE A 8 25.56 -3.39 -8.69
CA ILE A 8 25.27 -4.81 -8.91
C ILE A 8 24.74 -5.39 -7.60
N GLY A 9 23.43 -5.60 -7.53
CA GLY A 9 22.75 -6.24 -6.40
C GLY A 9 21.83 -7.36 -6.89
N PRO A 10 21.28 -8.17 -5.98
CA PRO A 10 20.31 -9.21 -6.34
C PRO A 10 19.08 -8.59 -7.02
N LEU A 11 18.50 -9.30 -7.99
CA LEU A 11 17.31 -8.81 -8.69
C LEU A 11 16.10 -8.78 -7.76
N VAL A 12 15.13 -7.92 -8.07
CA VAL A 12 13.82 -7.96 -7.41
C VAL A 12 13.05 -9.16 -7.94
N SER A 13 12.72 -10.09 -7.04
CA SER A 13 11.95 -11.28 -7.35
C SER A 13 10.44 -11.02 -7.22
N LEU A 14 10.03 -10.28 -6.19
CA LEU A 14 8.63 -10.02 -5.89
C LEU A 14 8.45 -8.69 -5.19
N THR A 15 7.29 -8.06 -5.40
CA THR A 15 6.85 -6.90 -4.63
C THR A 15 5.44 -7.13 -4.14
N HIS A 16 5.22 -6.93 -2.83
CA HIS A 16 3.89 -6.78 -2.26
C HIS A 16 3.61 -5.31 -1.98
N THR A 17 2.46 -4.82 -2.43
CA THR A 17 1.96 -3.50 -2.08
C THR A 17 0.63 -3.66 -1.37
N VAL A 18 0.56 -3.23 -0.12
CA VAL A 18 -0.65 -3.32 0.71
C VAL A 18 -1.04 -1.92 1.17
N ALA A 19 -2.24 -1.49 0.79
CA ALA A 19 -2.85 -0.27 1.31
C ALA A 19 -3.69 -0.61 2.54
N VAL A 20 -3.40 0.08 3.65
CA VAL A 20 -4.27 0.14 4.82
C VAL A 20 -5.08 1.41 4.72
N TYR A 21 -6.40 1.29 4.67
CA TYR A 21 -7.29 2.42 4.41
C TYR A 21 -8.46 2.47 5.38
N ASP A 22 -8.99 3.68 5.56
CA ASP A 22 -10.18 3.94 6.35
C ASP A 22 -11.40 4.00 5.42
N PRO A 23 -12.29 2.99 5.46
CA PRO A 23 -13.49 2.98 4.64
C PRO A 23 -14.49 4.07 5.03
N ALA A 24 -14.48 4.54 6.29
CA ALA A 24 -15.38 5.60 6.76
C ALA A 24 -14.93 7.00 6.28
N SER A 25 -13.66 7.14 5.88
CA SER A 25 -13.08 8.36 5.32
C SER A 25 -12.95 8.26 3.80
N ASP A 26 -14.00 7.80 3.12
CA ASP A 26 -14.05 7.61 1.66
C ASP A 26 -12.89 6.81 1.07
N GLY A 27 -12.46 5.77 1.79
CA GLY A 27 -11.39 4.89 1.33
C GLY A 27 -9.97 5.48 1.50
N ARG A 28 -9.79 6.56 2.27
CA ARG A 28 -8.48 7.20 2.45
C ARG A 28 -7.42 6.21 2.93
N VAL A 29 -6.30 6.13 2.21
CA VAL A 29 -5.13 5.35 2.62
C VAL A 29 -4.43 6.07 3.76
N VAL A 30 -4.24 5.36 4.88
CA VAL A 30 -3.56 5.88 6.08
C VAL A 30 -2.17 5.28 6.24
N HIS A 31 -1.94 4.08 5.69
CA HIS A 31 -0.63 3.46 5.63
C HIS A 31 -0.48 2.69 4.32
N LEU A 32 0.67 2.85 3.69
CA LEU A 32 1.06 2.06 2.52
C LEU A 32 2.28 1.23 2.90
N HIS A 33 2.16 -0.08 2.74
CA HIS A 33 3.16 -1.05 3.11
C HIS A 33 3.73 -1.69 1.84
N HIS A 34 5.04 -1.61 1.67
CA HIS A 34 5.75 -2.18 0.53
C HIS A 34 6.75 -3.21 1.03
N VAL A 35 6.63 -4.45 0.53
CA VAL A 35 7.60 -5.50 0.75
C VAL A 35 8.29 -5.78 -0.57
N VAL A 36 9.61 -5.62 -0.62
CA VAL A 36 10.43 -5.93 -1.80
C VAL A 36 11.26 -7.15 -1.46
N VAL A 37 10.98 -8.27 -2.15
CA VAL A 37 11.74 -9.51 -2.01
C VAL A 37 12.80 -9.53 -3.10
N LEU A 38 14.06 -9.63 -2.68
CA LEU A 38 15.20 -9.79 -3.58
C LEU A 38 15.47 -11.29 -3.80
N GLU A 39 16.08 -11.65 -4.93
CA GLU A 39 16.53 -13.02 -5.19
C GLU A 39 17.43 -13.55 -4.06
N GLY A 40 17.16 -14.79 -3.61
CA GLY A 40 17.82 -15.40 -2.46
C GLY A 40 17.35 -14.90 -1.09
N GLY A 41 16.46 -13.90 -1.04
CA GLY A 41 15.84 -13.40 0.19
C GLY A 41 14.73 -14.31 0.73
N LYS A 42 14.27 -14.02 1.95
CA LYS A 42 13.10 -14.68 2.54
C LYS A 42 11.87 -14.37 1.70
N THR A 43 11.16 -15.41 1.25
CA THR A 43 9.85 -15.26 0.64
C THR A 43 8.85 -14.76 1.68
N VAL A 44 8.08 -13.75 1.30
CA VAL A 44 6.95 -13.24 2.09
C VAL A 44 5.68 -13.59 1.33
N GLY A 45 4.68 -14.11 2.05
CA GLY A 45 3.35 -14.38 1.47
C GLY A 45 2.46 -13.14 1.50
N ARG A 46 1.38 -13.16 0.72
CA ARG A 46 0.37 -12.10 0.76
C ARG A 46 -0.20 -11.87 2.16
N GLU A 47 -0.60 -12.94 2.84
CA GLU A 47 -1.17 -12.88 4.19
C GLU A 47 -0.15 -12.33 5.21
N GLU A 48 1.11 -12.74 5.11
CA GLU A 48 2.19 -12.22 5.95
C GLU A 48 2.39 -10.72 5.73
N ALA A 49 2.45 -10.26 4.47
CA ALA A 49 2.55 -8.84 4.15
C ALA A 49 1.35 -8.02 4.65
N GLU A 50 0.14 -8.59 4.59
CA GLU A 50 -1.08 -7.99 5.12
C GLU A 50 -1.05 -7.83 6.65
N GLN A 51 -0.60 -8.87 7.37
CA GLN A 51 -0.45 -8.81 8.83
C GLN A 51 0.64 -7.83 9.25
N GLU A 52 1.77 -7.81 8.56
CA GLU A 52 2.84 -6.84 8.78
C GLU A 52 2.37 -5.40 8.55
N ALA A 53 1.59 -5.16 7.50
CA ALA A 53 0.99 -3.85 7.22
C ALA A 53 0.09 -3.36 8.36
N LEU A 54 -0.75 -4.24 8.92
CA LEU A 54 -1.58 -3.90 10.09
C LEU A 54 -0.74 -3.68 11.35
N GLY A 55 0.27 -4.51 11.59
CA GLY A 55 1.22 -4.34 12.69
C GLY A 55 1.88 -2.96 12.64
N LYS A 56 2.39 -2.57 11.47
CA LYS A 56 3.02 -1.26 11.26
C LYS A 56 2.04 -0.10 11.33
N ALA A 57 0.81 -0.25 10.88
CA ALA A 57 -0.22 0.76 11.08
C ALA A 57 -0.55 0.96 12.58
N ARG A 58 -0.66 -0.14 13.35
CA ARG A 58 -0.90 -0.09 14.80
C ARG A 58 0.27 0.57 15.54
N GLU A 59 1.51 0.21 15.23
CA GLU A 59 2.72 0.83 15.79
C GLU A 59 2.74 2.35 15.60
N LYS A 60 2.15 2.85 14.50
CA LYS A 60 2.02 4.28 14.18
C LYS A 60 0.82 4.96 14.85
N GLY A 61 0.08 4.26 15.71
CA GLY A 61 -1.05 4.80 16.47
C GLY A 61 -2.39 4.76 15.74
N HIS A 62 -2.50 4.04 14.63
CA HIS A 62 -3.80 3.85 13.98
C HIS A 62 -4.64 2.81 14.72
N ASP A 63 -5.92 3.11 14.93
CA ASP A 63 -6.91 2.10 15.32
C ASP A 63 -7.16 1.18 14.12
N VAL A 64 -6.56 0.00 14.14
CA VAL A 64 -6.64 -0.97 13.04
C VAL A 64 -7.96 -1.74 13.00
N GLY A 65 -8.77 -1.73 14.06
CA GLY A 65 -10.06 -2.47 14.09
C GLY A 65 -11.09 -1.90 13.10
N ARG A 66 -10.98 -0.60 12.81
CA ARG A 66 -11.82 0.11 11.83
C ARG A 66 -11.24 0.16 10.42
N LEU A 67 -10.00 -0.29 10.23
CA LEU A 67 -9.33 -0.21 8.93
C LEU A 67 -9.60 -1.43 8.07
N ARG A 68 -9.33 -1.29 6.78
CA ARG A 68 -9.38 -2.36 5.79
C ARG A 68 -8.07 -2.41 5.03
N LEU A 69 -7.80 -3.59 4.49
CA LEU A 69 -6.62 -3.88 3.69
C LEU A 69 -7.03 -4.04 2.24
N GLN A 70 -6.20 -3.50 1.36
CA GLN A 70 -6.29 -3.76 -0.06
C GLN A 70 -4.91 -4.11 -0.58
N TYR A 71 -4.78 -5.32 -1.11
CA TYR A 71 -3.60 -5.72 -1.87
C TYR A 71 -3.66 -5.07 -3.25
N LEU A 72 -2.59 -4.39 -3.66
CA LEU A 72 -2.54 -3.64 -4.91
C LEU A 72 -1.65 -4.37 -5.92
N ASP A 73 -2.30 -5.01 -6.90
CA ASP A 73 -1.65 -5.73 -8.00
C ASP A 73 -1.26 -4.82 -9.17
N VAL A 74 -1.69 -3.56 -9.13
CA VAL A 74 -1.42 -2.55 -10.15
C VAL A 74 -0.52 -1.43 -9.62
N PRO A 75 0.26 -0.74 -10.47
CA PRO A 75 1.03 0.41 -10.06
C PRO A 75 0.15 1.46 -9.37
N LEU A 76 0.72 2.11 -8.34
CA LEU A 76 0.05 3.23 -7.70
C LEU A 76 -0.20 4.35 -8.72
N PRO A 77 -1.37 5.00 -8.64
CA PRO A 77 -1.68 6.13 -9.50
C PRO A 77 -0.67 7.26 -9.31
N GLU A 78 -0.25 7.86 -10.43
CA GLU A 78 0.59 9.05 -10.40
C GLU A 78 -0.27 10.30 -10.15
N GLY A 79 0.28 11.28 -9.45
CA GLY A 79 -0.39 12.55 -9.21
C GLY A 79 -0.21 13.09 -7.80
N ARG A 80 -0.68 14.32 -7.57
CA ARG A 80 -0.69 14.96 -6.26
C ARG A 80 -2.09 14.91 -5.67
N GLY A 81 -2.21 14.51 -4.42
CA GLY A 81 -3.49 14.46 -3.72
C GLY A 81 -3.48 13.45 -2.57
N VAL A 82 -4.68 13.11 -2.11
CA VAL A 82 -4.88 12.07 -1.10
C VAL A 82 -5.06 10.74 -1.83
N LEU A 83 -4.22 9.76 -1.49
CA LEU A 83 -4.38 8.40 -1.97
C LEU A 83 -5.59 7.75 -1.29
N CYS A 84 -6.49 7.18 -2.07
CA CYS A 84 -7.67 6.46 -1.61
C CYS A 84 -7.73 5.08 -2.28
N VAL A 85 -8.42 4.13 -1.66
CA VAL A 85 -8.89 2.90 -2.28
C VAL A 85 -10.33 3.12 -2.70
N ASP A 86 -10.61 2.93 -3.98
CA ASP A 86 -11.98 2.88 -4.48
C ASP A 86 -12.61 1.54 -4.07
N ALA A 87 -13.64 1.59 -3.23
CA ALA A 87 -14.25 0.40 -2.65
C ALA A 87 -15.02 -0.46 -3.68
N ALA A 88 -15.43 0.11 -4.81
CA ALA A 88 -16.15 -0.62 -5.85
C ALA A 88 -15.19 -1.46 -6.72
N THR A 89 -13.98 -0.95 -6.94
CA THR A 89 -12.99 -1.55 -7.83
C THR A 89 -11.80 -2.17 -7.10
N GLY A 90 -11.61 -1.88 -5.81
CA GLY A 90 -10.42 -2.26 -5.05
C GLY A 90 -9.13 -1.57 -5.53
N SER A 91 -9.25 -0.56 -6.39
CA SER A 91 -8.09 0.11 -7.01
C SER A 91 -7.66 1.35 -6.23
N ALA A 92 -6.35 1.63 -6.23
CA ALA A 92 -5.82 2.86 -5.66
C ALA A 92 -6.05 4.03 -6.63
N VAL A 93 -6.56 5.16 -6.11
CA VAL A 93 -6.85 6.39 -6.86
C VAL A 93 -6.30 7.61 -6.12
N VAL A 94 -5.82 8.62 -6.84
CA VAL A 94 -5.49 9.92 -6.26
C VAL A 94 -6.72 10.81 -6.33
N ARG A 95 -7.18 11.30 -5.18
CA ARG A 95 -8.21 12.34 -5.12
C ARG A 95 -7.55 13.68 -4.83
N THR A 96 -7.74 14.63 -5.74
CA THR A 96 -7.45 16.03 -5.45
C THR A 96 -8.50 16.53 -4.48
N ARG A 97 -8.10 17.29 -3.45
CA ARG A 97 -9.08 18.07 -2.69
C ARG A 97 -9.69 19.04 -3.68
N GLY A 98 -10.97 18.83 -4.03
CA GLY A 98 -11.73 19.85 -4.72
C GLY A 98 -11.67 21.12 -3.89
N THR A 99 -11.23 22.22 -4.52
CA THR A 99 -11.66 23.55 -4.11
C THR A 99 -13.18 23.50 -4.05
N ALA A 100 -13.72 23.52 -2.84
CA ALA A 100 -15.15 23.79 -2.65
C ALA A 100 -15.47 25.11 -3.37
N PRO A 101 -16.55 25.18 -4.17
CA PRO A 101 -17.11 26.45 -4.59
C PRO A 101 -17.61 27.25 -3.38
#